data_AF-A0A819T156-F1
#
_entry.id   AF-A0A819T156-F1
#
_cell.length_a   1.000
_cell.length_b   1.000
_cell.length_c   1.000
_cell.angle_alpha   90.00
_cell.angle_beta   90.00
_cell.angle_gamma   90.00
#
_symmetry.space_group_name_H-M   'P 1'
#
loop_
_entity.id
_entity.type
_entity.pdbx_description
1 polymer ?
#
loop_
_entity_poly.entity_id
_entity_poly.type
_entity_poly.pdbx_seq_one_letter_code
_entity_poly.pdbx_strand_id
1 'polypeptide(L)'
;MADIVYNDSSINDIKDNYTTSYSNSQTSVSATARFWILLFFEIPSIFCSILLLYNLYFDRTLRKVLNNHVMFIILIVGLFSQTIDVSNYLTYLRLGYMWPQTTINCYLWWFIGAAAYNLLGMLMAWTSIERHIIIFHHRWLNTQRKRIFIHYIPLISIVSYACSFYTACIFFGSCQNIIDYPQYWCFGPSFLGIVGLNLFDVLINSILPSVLIVIVDILLVIRFIKQRRRFHPRIQLYKYRKMIIQVLSCSVVYLLFNFPLMIIYLALMFGLPYGSTGELEIFIYFFSYFIPVFMPFICLGSSKEIWIKMKKMVRIRYTTDRVSPQVLQLN
;
A
#
# COMPACT_ATOMS: atom_id res chain seq x y z
N MET A 1 -17.70 -47.86 -17.02
CA MET A 1 -17.82 -46.46 -17.48
C MET A 1 -19.29 -46.22 -17.74
N ALA A 2 -19.96 -45.52 -16.83
CA ALA A 2 -21.35 -45.16 -16.95
C ALA A 2 -21.38 -43.65 -17.22
N ASP A 3 -21.86 -43.28 -18.41
CA ASP A 3 -22.03 -41.88 -18.80
C ASP A 3 -23.27 -41.32 -18.10
N ILE A 4 -23.04 -40.43 -17.13
CA ILE A 4 -24.11 -39.65 -16.51
C ILE A 4 -24.41 -38.49 -17.45
N VAL A 5 -25.50 -38.62 -18.20
CA VAL A 5 -26.05 -37.54 -19.03
C VAL A 5 -26.68 -36.51 -18.10
N TYR A 6 -25.99 -35.40 -17.87
CA TYR A 6 -26.52 -34.25 -17.13
C TYR A 6 -27.48 -33.47 -18.03
N ASN A 7 -28.70 -33.25 -17.54
CA ASN A 7 -29.78 -32.61 -18.27
C ASN A 7 -29.55 -31.09 -18.33
N ASP A 8 -29.37 -30.54 -19.54
CA ASP A 8 -28.95 -29.15 -19.79
C ASP A 8 -29.96 -28.08 -19.30
N SER A 9 -31.22 -28.47 -19.09
CA SER A 9 -32.30 -27.56 -18.69
C SER A 9 -32.16 -27.01 -17.27
N SER A 10 -31.49 -27.72 -16.36
CA SER A 10 -31.28 -27.22 -14.98
C SER A 10 -30.19 -26.17 -14.87
N ILE A 11 -29.32 -26.02 -15.88
CA ILE A 11 -28.19 -25.07 -15.83
C ILE A 11 -28.65 -23.63 -16.08
N ASN A 12 -29.68 -23.44 -16.90
CA ASN A 12 -30.20 -22.10 -17.22
C ASN A 12 -31.00 -21.49 -16.06
N ASP A 13 -31.85 -22.27 -15.37
CA ASP A 13 -32.58 -21.80 -14.18
C ASP A 13 -31.66 -21.50 -12.98
N ILE A 14 -30.50 -22.16 -12.92
CA ILE A 14 -29.46 -21.84 -11.93
C ILE A 14 -28.77 -20.52 -12.31
N LYS A 15 -28.41 -20.30 -13.58
CA LYS A 15 -27.78 -19.03 -13.99
C LYS A 15 -28.65 -17.82 -13.69
N ASP A 16 -29.95 -17.85 -13.99
CA ASP A 16 -30.82 -16.69 -13.78
C ASP A 16 -31.05 -16.38 -12.29
N ASN A 17 -31.12 -17.41 -11.44
CA ASN A 17 -31.24 -17.21 -9.99
C ASN A 17 -29.95 -16.67 -9.33
N TYR A 18 -28.77 -17.09 -9.81
CA TYR A 18 -27.50 -16.61 -9.26
C TYR A 18 -27.21 -15.15 -9.65
N THR A 19 -27.56 -14.74 -10.88
CA THR A 19 -27.38 -13.35 -11.32
C THR A 19 -28.26 -12.38 -10.54
N THR A 20 -29.47 -12.80 -10.15
CA THR A 20 -30.44 -11.97 -9.42
C THR A 20 -30.15 -11.91 -7.91
N SER A 21 -29.49 -12.91 -7.34
CA SER A 21 -29.14 -12.93 -5.92
C SER A 21 -27.92 -12.07 -5.58
N TYR A 22 -26.92 -12.01 -6.47
CA TYR A 22 -25.70 -11.21 -6.22
C TYR A 22 -25.91 -9.71 -6.44
N SER A 23 -26.89 -9.30 -7.25
CA SER A 23 -27.20 -7.88 -7.47
C SER A 23 -27.80 -7.18 -6.24
N ASN A 24 -28.27 -7.95 -5.25
CA ASN A 24 -29.04 -7.44 -4.12
C ASN A 24 -28.38 -7.59 -2.74
N SER A 25 -27.15 -8.13 -2.63
CA SER A 25 -26.37 -8.02 -1.39
C SER A 25 -25.90 -6.57 -1.23
N GLN A 26 -26.80 -5.75 -0.69
CA GLN A 26 -26.62 -4.33 -0.46
C GLN A 26 -25.56 -4.13 0.63
N THR A 27 -24.29 -4.12 0.25
CA THR A 27 -23.26 -3.50 1.09
C THR A 27 -23.75 -2.09 1.47
N SER A 28 -23.54 -1.67 2.72
CA SER A 28 -24.00 -0.37 3.24
C SER A 28 -23.61 0.85 2.38
N VAL A 29 -22.56 0.72 1.56
CA VAL A 29 -22.13 1.73 0.59
C VAL A 29 -22.24 1.18 -0.84
N SER A 30 -23.04 1.85 -1.68
CA SER A 30 -23.23 1.45 -3.08
C SER A 30 -21.91 1.40 -3.86
N ALA A 31 -21.82 0.53 -4.86
CA ALA A 31 -20.65 0.41 -5.73
C ALA A 31 -20.30 1.75 -6.40
N THR A 32 -21.31 2.51 -6.83
CA THR A 32 -21.17 3.85 -7.41
C THR A 32 -20.51 4.83 -6.44
N ALA A 33 -20.92 4.84 -5.17
CA ALA A 33 -20.30 5.71 -4.17
C ALA A 33 -18.85 5.31 -3.91
N ARG A 34 -18.57 4.01 -3.75
CA ARG A 34 -17.20 3.48 -3.61
C ARG A 34 -16.30 3.89 -4.78
N PHE A 35 -16.81 3.78 -6.01
CA PHE A 35 -16.10 4.16 -7.23
C PHE A 35 -15.68 5.63 -7.22
N TRP A 36 -16.64 6.55 -6.99
CA TRP A 36 -16.35 7.98 -7.03
C TRP A 36 -15.43 8.43 -5.89
N ILE A 37 -15.59 7.88 -4.68
CA ILE A 37 -14.72 8.20 -3.55
C ILE A 37 -13.28 7.77 -3.88
N LEU A 38 -13.06 6.53 -4.31
CA LEU A 38 -11.71 6.05 -4.63
C LEU A 38 -11.10 6.83 -5.78
N LEU A 39 -11.83 7.04 -6.87
CA LEU A 39 -11.34 7.78 -8.03
C LEU A 39 -10.92 9.22 -7.66
N PHE A 40 -11.69 9.89 -6.80
CA PHE A 40 -11.41 11.25 -6.33
C PHE A 40 -10.07 11.33 -5.59
N PHE A 41 -9.74 10.33 -4.76
CA PHE A 41 -8.48 10.32 -4.03
C PHE A 41 -7.30 9.72 -4.82
N GLU A 42 -7.56 8.78 -5.73
CA GLU A 42 -6.54 8.09 -6.51
C GLU A 42 -5.85 9.02 -7.50
N ILE A 43 -6.59 9.83 -8.27
CA ILE A 43 -6.01 10.72 -9.29
C ILE A 43 -4.96 11.68 -8.67
N PRO A 44 -5.28 12.45 -7.61
CA PRO A 44 -4.29 13.31 -6.98
C PRO A 44 -3.17 12.52 -6.29
N SER A 45 -3.45 11.30 -5.85
CA SER A 45 -2.47 10.44 -5.19
C SER A 45 -1.40 9.94 -6.15
N ILE A 46 -1.79 9.44 -7.33
CA ILE A 46 -0.86 9.04 -8.39
C ILE A 46 0.03 10.23 -8.80
N PHE A 47 -0.57 11.41 -9.01
CA PHE A 47 0.19 12.62 -9.32
C PHE A 47 1.20 12.96 -8.22
N CYS A 48 0.79 12.86 -6.95
CA CYS A 48 1.65 13.08 -5.80
C CYS A 48 2.80 12.06 -5.73
N SER A 49 2.51 10.77 -5.94
CA SER A 49 3.50 9.69 -6.00
C SER A 49 4.56 9.94 -7.07
N ILE A 50 4.14 10.27 -8.30
CA ILE A 50 5.06 10.57 -9.42
C ILE A 50 5.94 11.78 -9.10
N LEU A 51 5.34 12.86 -8.56
CA LEU A 51 6.09 14.07 -8.20
C LEU A 51 7.12 13.79 -7.10
N LEU A 52 6.76 13.02 -6.08
CA LEU A 52 7.68 12.61 -5.02
C LEU A 52 8.82 11.75 -5.56
N LEU A 53 8.50 10.72 -6.34
CA LEU A 53 9.49 9.84 -6.96
C LEU A 53 10.44 10.62 -7.87
N TYR A 54 9.92 11.53 -8.69
CA TYR A 54 10.73 12.42 -9.52
C TYR A 54 11.72 13.24 -8.67
N ASN A 55 11.25 13.90 -7.60
CA ASN A 55 12.12 14.70 -6.74
C ASN A 55 13.17 13.84 -6.03
N LEU A 56 12.78 12.67 -5.51
CA LEU A 56 13.70 11.73 -4.85
C LEU A 56 14.74 11.18 -5.82
N TYR A 57 14.36 10.94 -7.07
CA TYR A 57 15.24 10.39 -8.10
C TYR A 57 16.21 11.45 -8.65
N PHE A 58 15.75 12.65 -8.96
CA PHE A 58 16.62 13.66 -9.60
C PHE A 58 17.44 14.47 -8.59
N ASP A 59 16.95 14.70 -7.38
CA ASP A 59 17.70 15.47 -6.38
C ASP A 59 18.79 14.63 -5.70
N ARG A 60 20.05 14.96 -6.01
CA ARG A 60 21.21 14.31 -5.40
C ARG A 60 21.25 14.48 -3.87
N THR A 61 20.74 15.58 -3.32
CA THR A 61 20.73 15.79 -1.87
C THR A 61 19.74 14.86 -1.19
N LEU A 62 18.50 14.78 -1.69
CA LEU A 62 17.48 13.88 -1.18
C LEU A 62 17.90 12.41 -1.29
N ARG A 63 18.44 12.00 -2.44
CA ARG A 63 18.91 10.62 -2.68
C ARG A 63 20.07 10.19 -1.79
N LYS A 64 20.87 11.12 -1.25
CA LYS A 64 21.97 10.76 -0.34
C LYS A 64 21.50 10.48 1.08
N VAL A 65 20.29 10.92 1.44
CA VAL A 65 19.76 10.70 2.78
C VAL A 65 19.15 9.31 2.85
N LEU A 66 19.71 8.45 3.71
CA LEU A 66 19.37 7.03 3.84
C LEU A 66 17.87 6.80 4.07
N ASN A 67 17.27 7.68 4.87
CA ASN A 67 15.87 7.66 5.23
C ASN A 67 14.93 7.71 4.01
N ASN A 68 15.37 8.29 2.91
CA ASN A 68 14.59 8.46 1.69
C ASN A 68 14.63 7.21 0.81
N HIS A 69 15.55 6.26 1.04
CA HIS A 69 15.65 5.03 0.23
C HIS A 69 14.48 4.09 0.50
N VAL A 70 14.17 3.80 1.76
CA VAL A 70 13.00 2.96 2.09
C VAL A 70 11.72 3.63 1.62
N MET A 71 11.64 4.95 1.79
CA MET A 71 10.47 5.72 1.37
C MET A 71 10.30 5.77 -0.16
N PHE A 72 11.40 5.76 -0.91
CA PHE A 72 11.39 5.62 -2.36
C PHE A 72 10.81 4.26 -2.79
N ILE A 73 11.21 3.16 -2.14
CA ILE A 73 10.66 1.83 -2.43
C ILE A 73 9.17 1.75 -2.05
N ILE A 74 8.79 2.27 -0.87
CA ILE A 74 7.39 2.35 -0.44
C ILE A 74 6.54 3.09 -1.48
N LEU A 75 7.02 4.20 -2.02
CA LEU A 75 6.32 4.98 -3.05
C LEU A 75 6.23 4.22 -4.39
N ILE A 76 7.25 3.46 -4.77
CA ILE A 76 7.20 2.60 -5.97
C ILE A 76 6.15 1.50 -5.78
N VAL A 77 6.19 0.77 -4.67
CA VAL A 77 5.23 -0.30 -4.37
C VAL A 77 3.81 0.27 -4.32
N GLY A 78 3.63 1.40 -3.63
CA GLY A 78 2.34 2.09 -3.57
C GLY A 78 1.84 2.57 -4.94
N LEU A 79 2.73 3.05 -5.82
CA LEU A 79 2.36 3.45 -7.18
C LEU A 79 1.92 2.24 -8.03
N PHE A 80 2.59 1.09 -7.90
CA PHE A 80 2.14 -0.15 -8.54
C PHE A 80 0.77 -0.60 -8.02
N SER A 81 0.54 -0.55 -6.70
CA SER A 81 -0.79 -0.83 -6.13
C SER A 81 -1.85 0.14 -6.65
N GLN A 82 -1.56 1.44 -6.77
CA GLN A 82 -2.51 2.41 -7.32
C GLN A 82 -2.84 2.08 -8.78
N THR A 83 -1.82 1.98 -9.63
CA THR A 83 -1.99 1.85 -11.08
C THR A 83 -2.54 0.51 -11.55
N ILE A 84 -2.37 -0.56 -10.76
CA ILE A 84 -2.83 -1.90 -11.13
C ILE A 84 -3.99 -2.32 -10.24
N ASP A 85 -3.78 -2.39 -8.93
CA ASP A 85 -4.76 -2.98 -8.01
C ASP A 85 -5.99 -2.07 -7.81
N VAL A 86 -5.78 -0.79 -7.46
CA VAL A 86 -6.89 0.17 -7.29
C VAL A 86 -7.62 0.41 -8.62
N SER A 87 -6.88 0.54 -9.72
CA SER A 87 -7.45 0.73 -11.07
C SER A 87 -8.29 -0.48 -11.54
N ASN A 88 -7.85 -1.72 -11.28
CA ASN A 88 -8.65 -2.92 -11.55
C ASN A 88 -9.90 -2.97 -10.66
N TYR A 89 -9.78 -2.58 -9.39
CA TYR A 89 -10.93 -2.52 -8.49
C TYR A 89 -11.97 -1.47 -8.91
N LEU A 90 -11.54 -0.29 -9.37
CA LEU A 90 -12.44 0.70 -9.97
C LEU A 90 -13.15 0.18 -11.22
N THR A 91 -12.42 -0.55 -12.07
CA THR A 91 -13.00 -1.18 -13.26
C THR A 91 -14.06 -2.21 -12.87
N TYR A 92 -13.77 -3.03 -11.86
CA TYR A 92 -14.73 -3.97 -11.28
C TYR A 92 -15.97 -3.27 -10.71
N LEU A 93 -15.81 -2.19 -9.93
CA LEU A 93 -16.93 -1.42 -9.38
C LEU A 93 -17.83 -0.81 -10.47
N ARG A 94 -17.27 -0.50 -11.64
CA ARG A 94 -18.00 0.06 -12.78
C ARG A 94 -18.71 -1.01 -13.62
N LEU A 95 -18.02 -2.11 -13.92
CA LEU A 95 -18.49 -3.13 -14.87
C LEU A 95 -19.21 -4.31 -14.20
N GLY A 96 -18.98 -4.53 -12.90
CA GLY A 96 -19.44 -5.72 -12.18
C GLY A 96 -18.63 -6.99 -12.47
N TYR A 97 -17.56 -6.88 -13.26
CA TYR A 97 -16.66 -7.97 -13.59
C TYR A 97 -15.26 -7.42 -13.90
N MET A 98 -14.28 -8.31 -13.93
CA MET A 98 -12.89 -7.96 -14.18
C MET A 98 -12.56 -7.84 -15.68
N TRP A 99 -11.85 -6.79 -16.10
CA TRP A 99 -11.46 -6.58 -17.51
C TRP A 99 -9.96 -6.28 -17.66
N PRO A 100 -9.27 -6.88 -18.65
CA PRO A 100 -9.72 -7.96 -19.52
C PRO A 100 -9.94 -9.27 -18.75
N GLN A 101 -10.99 -10.03 -19.13
CA GLN A 101 -11.35 -11.35 -18.56
C GLN A 101 -10.35 -12.43 -18.97
N THR A 102 -9.13 -12.33 -18.44
CA THR A 102 -8.04 -13.27 -18.73
C THR A 102 -7.44 -13.77 -17.43
N THR A 103 -7.10 -15.05 -17.40
CA THR A 103 -6.44 -15.71 -16.26
C THR A 103 -5.16 -14.98 -15.82
N ILE A 104 -4.36 -14.54 -16.79
CA ILE A 104 -3.09 -13.82 -16.53
C ILE A 104 -3.36 -12.53 -15.77
N ASN A 105 -4.38 -11.76 -16.19
CA ASN A 105 -4.71 -10.51 -15.52
C ASN A 105 -5.19 -10.77 -14.08
N CYS A 106 -5.93 -11.86 -13.84
CA CYS A 106 -6.39 -12.20 -12.48
C CYS A 106 -5.22 -12.60 -11.57
N TYR A 107 -4.25 -13.37 -12.07
CA TYR A 107 -3.04 -13.68 -11.30
C TYR A 107 -2.17 -12.45 -11.05
N LEU A 108 -2.03 -11.56 -12.05
CA LEU A 108 -1.32 -10.30 -11.86
C LEU A 108 -2.02 -9.40 -10.84
N TRP A 109 -3.35 -9.33 -10.87
CA TRP A 109 -4.12 -8.58 -9.91
C TRP A 109 -3.93 -9.12 -8.50
N TRP A 110 -4.03 -10.44 -8.31
CA TRP A 110 -3.74 -11.07 -7.03
C TRP A 110 -2.30 -10.88 -6.56
N PHE A 111 -1.34 -11.04 -7.47
CA PHE A 111 0.06 -10.87 -7.15
C PHE A 111 0.33 -9.44 -6.68
N ILE A 112 -0.14 -8.42 -7.40
CA ILE A 112 0.04 -7.04 -6.97
C ILE A 112 -0.77 -6.75 -5.70
N GLY A 113 -2.03 -7.17 -5.62
CA GLY A 113 -2.88 -6.97 -4.45
C GLY A 113 -2.27 -7.57 -3.19
N ALA A 114 -2.03 -8.89 -3.17
CA ALA A 114 -1.49 -9.58 -1.99
C ALA A 114 -0.02 -9.25 -1.74
N ALA A 115 0.85 -9.29 -2.75
CA ALA A 115 2.28 -9.09 -2.55
C ALA A 115 2.62 -7.64 -2.22
N ALA A 116 2.05 -6.67 -2.95
CA ALA A 116 2.35 -5.26 -2.68
C ALA A 116 1.77 -4.82 -1.34
N TYR A 117 0.58 -5.30 -0.97
CA TYR A 117 -0.03 -4.99 0.33
C TYR A 117 0.83 -5.46 1.50
N ASN A 118 1.20 -6.74 1.53
CA ASN A 118 2.01 -7.30 2.61
C ASN A 118 3.45 -6.74 2.57
N LEU A 119 4.02 -6.53 1.38
CA LEU A 119 5.32 -5.87 1.24
C LEU A 119 5.29 -4.45 1.80
N LEU A 120 4.22 -3.68 1.57
CA LEU A 120 4.05 -2.34 2.12
C LEU A 120 4.04 -2.39 3.66
N GLY A 121 3.31 -3.34 4.26
CA GLY A 121 3.31 -3.58 5.70
C GLY A 121 4.70 -3.92 6.26
N MET A 122 5.42 -4.85 5.62
CA MET A 122 6.80 -5.21 6.01
C MET A 122 7.78 -4.04 5.86
N LEU A 123 7.70 -3.27 4.77
CA LEU A 123 8.53 -2.09 4.56
C LEU A 123 8.21 -0.98 5.57
N MET A 124 6.95 -0.84 5.98
CA MET A 124 6.53 0.08 7.04
C MET A 124 7.11 -0.35 8.39
N ALA A 125 7.03 -1.63 8.75
CA ALA A 125 7.66 -2.18 9.95
C ALA A 125 9.18 -1.93 9.95
N TRP A 126 9.84 -2.22 8.82
CA TRP A 126 11.25 -1.94 8.64
C TRP A 126 11.58 -0.46 8.75
N THR A 127 10.75 0.42 8.17
CA THR A 127 10.93 1.87 8.28
C THR A 127 10.92 2.29 9.75
N SER A 128 9.98 1.82 10.57
CA SER A 128 9.95 2.14 12.00
C SER A 128 11.23 1.69 12.72
N ILE A 129 11.73 0.47 12.43
CA ILE A 129 12.99 -0.05 12.99
C ILE A 129 14.19 0.78 12.53
N GLU A 130 14.29 1.04 11.24
CA GLU A 130 15.37 1.81 10.63
C GLU A 130 15.44 3.22 11.24
N ARG A 131 14.29 3.85 11.50
CA ARG A 131 14.19 5.17 12.10
C ARG A 131 14.72 5.20 13.53
N HIS A 132 14.44 4.14 14.29
CA HIS A 132 15.02 3.95 15.62
C HIS A 132 16.55 3.84 15.57
N ILE A 133 17.08 3.09 14.61
CA ILE A 133 18.54 2.94 14.40
C ILE A 133 19.17 4.28 13.99
N ILE A 134 18.57 5.00 13.03
CA ILE A 134 19.12 6.28 12.55
C ILE A 134 19.17 7.32 13.67
N ILE A 135 18.11 7.42 14.49
CA ILE A 135 18.00 8.47 15.51
C ILE A 135 18.89 8.16 16.72
N PHE A 136 18.87 6.92 17.21
CA PHE A 136 19.54 6.57 18.47
C PHE A 136 20.93 5.95 18.27
N HIS A 137 21.20 5.37 17.11
CA HIS A 137 22.40 4.59 16.83
C HIS A 137 23.12 5.06 15.55
N HIS A 138 23.18 6.38 15.29
CA HIS A 138 23.83 6.95 14.09
C HIS A 138 25.26 6.42 13.82
N ARG A 139 26.03 6.09 14.86
CA ARG A 139 27.39 5.51 14.74
C ARG A 139 27.41 4.17 14.02
N TRP A 140 26.31 3.42 14.06
CA TRP A 140 26.17 2.15 13.35
C TRP A 140 26.11 2.35 11.84
N LEU A 141 25.73 3.54 11.36
CA LEU A 141 25.59 3.86 9.93
C LEU A 141 26.75 4.71 9.38
N ASN A 142 27.83 4.89 10.16
CA ASN A 142 28.92 5.80 9.82
C ASN A 142 29.80 5.27 8.67
N THR A 143 29.97 3.96 8.54
CA THR A 143 30.79 3.35 7.47
C THR A 143 29.92 2.71 6.40
N GLN A 144 30.43 2.68 5.15
CA GLN A 144 29.70 2.09 4.02
C GLN A 144 29.40 0.60 4.24
N ARG A 145 30.37 -0.17 4.76
CA ARG A 145 30.16 -1.59 5.08
C ARG A 145 28.99 -1.79 6.05
N LYS A 146 28.97 -1.02 7.15
CA LYS A 146 27.87 -1.14 8.12
C LYS A 146 26.53 -0.69 7.55
N ARG A 147 26.51 0.31 6.65
CA ARG A 147 25.30 0.72 5.94
C ARG A 147 24.76 -0.40 5.04
N ILE A 148 25.61 -1.14 4.36
CA ILE A 148 25.21 -2.31 3.57
C ILE A 148 24.51 -3.35 4.46
N PHE A 149 25.13 -3.72 5.57
CA PHE A 149 24.57 -4.73 6.47
C PHE A 149 23.29 -4.29 7.20
N ILE A 150 23.23 -3.04 7.67
CA ILE A 150 22.14 -2.59 8.55
C ILE A 150 20.96 -2.04 7.76
N HIS A 151 21.19 -1.46 6.58
CA HIS A 151 20.13 -0.80 5.81
C HIS A 151 19.78 -1.54 4.53
N TYR A 152 20.76 -1.80 3.65
CA TYR A 152 20.47 -2.33 2.31
C TYR A 152 20.12 -3.82 2.31
N ILE A 153 20.84 -4.65 3.09
CA ILE A 153 20.58 -6.09 3.16
C ILE A 153 19.15 -6.37 3.64
N PRO A 154 18.67 -5.85 4.78
CA PRO A 154 17.30 -6.10 5.23
C PRO A 154 16.25 -5.64 4.22
N LEU A 155 16.48 -4.50 3.57
CA LEU A 155 15.58 -3.96 2.56
C LEU A 155 15.47 -4.87 1.33
N ILE A 156 16.62 -5.33 0.80
CA ILE A 156 16.67 -6.28 -0.31
C ILE A 156 16.04 -7.62 0.09
N SER A 157 16.33 -8.10 1.30
CA SER A 157 15.78 -9.36 1.82
C SER A 157 14.26 -9.31 1.95
N ILE A 158 13.68 -8.22 2.47
CA ILE A 158 12.23 -8.06 2.59
C ILE A 158 11.55 -8.08 1.22
N VAL A 159 12.06 -7.29 0.26
CA VAL A 159 11.50 -7.24 -1.11
C VAL A 159 11.64 -8.61 -1.80
N SER A 160 12.82 -9.23 -1.73
CA SER A 160 13.07 -10.52 -2.35
C SER A 160 12.21 -11.62 -1.74
N TYR A 161 12.03 -11.62 -0.42
CA TYR A 161 11.18 -12.54 0.31
C TYR A 161 9.72 -12.42 -0.15
N ALA A 162 9.14 -11.22 -0.10
CA ALA A 162 7.74 -11.01 -0.49
C ALA A 162 7.51 -11.42 -1.95
N CYS A 163 8.36 -10.97 -2.88
CA CYS A 163 8.24 -11.34 -4.28
C CYS A 163 8.35 -12.86 -4.48
N SER A 164 9.32 -13.52 -3.84
CA SER A 164 9.52 -14.97 -4.00
C SER A 164 8.38 -15.79 -3.40
N PHE A 165 7.91 -15.42 -2.20
CA PHE A 165 6.82 -16.09 -1.50
C PHE A 165 5.53 -16.04 -2.33
N TYR A 166 5.09 -14.85 -2.75
CA TYR A 166 3.85 -14.73 -3.52
C TYR A 166 4.00 -15.28 -4.95
N THR A 167 5.21 -15.25 -5.54
CA THR A 167 5.44 -15.92 -6.82
C THR A 167 5.22 -17.43 -6.68
N ALA A 168 5.79 -18.04 -5.64
CA ALA A 168 5.63 -19.47 -5.36
C ALA A 168 4.16 -19.83 -5.07
N CYS A 169 3.49 -19.07 -4.19
CA CYS A 169 2.12 -19.36 -3.79
C CYS A 169 1.10 -19.17 -4.92
N ILE A 170 1.26 -18.15 -5.78
CA ILE A 170 0.27 -17.81 -6.81
C ILE A 170 0.52 -18.57 -8.11
N PHE A 171 1.76 -18.63 -8.59
CA PHE A 171 2.06 -19.22 -9.91
C PHE A 171 2.42 -20.71 -9.85
N PHE A 172 2.93 -21.20 -8.72
CA PHE A 172 3.37 -22.60 -8.56
C PHE A 172 2.51 -23.41 -7.58
N GLY A 173 1.38 -22.85 -7.12
CA GLY A 173 0.42 -23.58 -6.29
C GLY A 173 -0.12 -24.82 -7.01
N SER A 174 -0.14 -25.96 -6.32
CA SER A 174 -0.44 -27.28 -6.91
C SER A 174 -1.93 -27.53 -7.22
N CYS A 175 -2.77 -26.51 -7.20
CA CYS A 175 -4.23 -26.65 -7.24
C CYS A 175 -4.79 -25.90 -8.45
N GLN A 176 -5.80 -26.50 -9.08
CA GLN A 176 -6.55 -25.86 -10.16
C GLN A 176 -7.39 -24.72 -9.58
N ASN A 177 -7.08 -23.49 -9.95
CA ASN A 177 -7.89 -22.32 -9.59
C ASN A 177 -9.15 -22.30 -10.46
N ILE A 178 -10.32 -22.25 -9.82
CA ILE A 178 -11.58 -21.95 -10.50
C ILE A 178 -11.63 -20.44 -10.67
N ILE A 179 -11.66 -19.95 -11.90
CA ILE A 179 -11.62 -18.51 -12.19
C ILE A 179 -13.05 -18.04 -12.40
N ASP A 180 -13.51 -17.14 -11.52
CA ASP A 180 -14.84 -16.55 -11.59
C ASP A 180 -14.74 -15.04 -11.83
N TYR A 181 -14.81 -14.63 -13.09
CA TYR A 181 -14.58 -13.23 -13.51
C TYR A 181 -15.57 -12.18 -12.94
N PRO A 182 -16.86 -12.50 -12.70
CA PRO A 182 -17.80 -11.63 -12.01
C PRO A 182 -17.51 -11.47 -10.51
N GLN A 183 -16.68 -12.34 -9.92
CA GLN A 183 -16.36 -12.24 -8.51
C GLN A 183 -15.21 -11.25 -8.27
N TYR A 184 -15.26 -10.57 -7.12
CA TYR A 184 -14.16 -9.76 -6.62
C TYR A 184 -12.85 -10.57 -6.61
N TRP A 185 -11.78 -9.97 -7.15
CA TRP A 185 -10.47 -10.58 -7.36
C TRP A 185 -10.45 -11.84 -8.26
N CYS A 186 -11.46 -12.06 -9.10
CA CYS A 186 -11.54 -13.24 -9.95
C CYS A 186 -11.45 -14.59 -9.19
N PHE A 187 -12.01 -14.69 -7.98
CA PHE A 187 -11.87 -15.82 -7.05
C PHE A 187 -10.49 -15.93 -6.37
N GLY A 188 -10.42 -16.58 -5.20
CA GLY A 188 -9.24 -16.62 -4.33
C GLY A 188 -8.17 -17.62 -4.79
N PRO A 189 -6.87 -17.30 -4.63
CA PRO A 189 -5.79 -18.21 -4.99
C PRO A 189 -5.86 -19.43 -4.09
N SER A 190 -5.65 -20.58 -4.70
CA SER A 190 -5.82 -21.87 -4.05
C SER A 190 -4.99 -22.07 -2.77
N PHE A 191 -3.87 -21.35 -2.61
CA PHE A 191 -3.07 -21.46 -1.39
C PHE A 191 -3.82 -21.01 -0.12
N LEU A 192 -4.86 -20.17 -0.25
CA LEU A 192 -5.73 -19.80 0.88
C LEU A 192 -6.51 -21.00 1.43
N GLY A 193 -6.76 -22.02 0.60
CA GLY A 193 -7.37 -23.28 1.04
C GLY A 193 -6.40 -24.21 1.77
N ILE A 194 -5.09 -23.99 1.64
CA ILE A 194 -4.07 -24.76 2.35
C ILE A 194 -3.84 -24.09 3.71
N VAL A 195 -4.46 -24.67 4.76
CA VAL A 195 -4.49 -24.11 6.13
C VAL A 195 -3.12 -23.61 6.60
N GLY A 196 -2.05 -24.39 6.39
CA GLY A 196 -0.70 -24.01 6.82
C GLY A 196 -0.16 -22.77 6.10
N LEU A 197 -0.38 -22.65 4.78
CA LEU A 197 0.09 -21.50 4.00
C LEU A 197 -0.75 -20.26 4.29
N ASN A 198 -2.06 -20.41 4.42
CA ASN A 198 -2.95 -19.32 4.80
C ASN A 198 -2.63 -18.78 6.21
N LEU A 199 -2.44 -19.67 7.19
CA LEU A 199 -2.00 -19.27 8.54
C LEU A 199 -0.66 -18.56 8.51
N PHE A 200 0.30 -19.07 7.74
CA PHE A 200 1.60 -18.44 7.60
C PHE A 200 1.48 -17.04 6.97
N ASP A 201 0.69 -16.89 5.90
CA ASP A 201 0.47 -15.60 5.26
C ASP A 201 -0.15 -14.59 6.24
N VAL A 202 -1.23 -14.97 6.92
CA VAL A 202 -1.90 -14.07 7.84
C VAL A 202 -1.02 -13.75 9.06
N LEU A 203 -0.42 -14.75 9.71
CA LEU A 203 0.35 -14.52 10.95
C LEU A 203 1.68 -13.81 10.66
N ILE A 204 2.44 -14.27 9.67
CA ILE A 204 3.81 -13.82 9.42
C ILE A 204 3.85 -12.63 8.46
N ASN A 205 3.02 -12.63 7.40
CA ASN A 205 3.07 -11.57 6.41
C ASN A 205 2.18 -10.37 6.74
N SER A 206 1.09 -10.57 7.49
CA SER A 206 0.14 -9.50 7.82
C SER A 206 0.18 -9.06 9.30
N ILE A 207 -0.03 -9.97 10.25
CA ILE A 207 -0.15 -9.64 11.68
C ILE A 207 1.21 -9.25 12.27
N LEU A 208 2.26 -10.04 12.03
CA LEU A 208 3.59 -9.79 12.61
C LEU A 208 4.15 -8.40 12.24
N PRO A 209 4.15 -7.94 10.96
CA PRO A 209 4.59 -6.58 10.63
C PRO A 209 3.77 -5.51 11.34
N SER A 210 2.46 -5.70 11.46
CA SER A 210 1.57 -4.74 12.12
C SER A 210 1.85 -4.62 13.63
N VAL A 211 2.09 -5.75 14.30
CA VAL A 211 2.51 -5.78 15.71
C VAL A 211 3.88 -5.12 15.89
N LEU A 212 4.84 -5.39 14.99
CA LEU A 212 6.15 -4.76 15.01
C LEU A 212 6.07 -3.24 14.81
N ILE A 213 5.21 -2.74 13.92
CA ILE A 213 4.96 -1.31 13.73
C ILE A 213 4.52 -0.69 15.06
N VAL A 214 3.49 -1.25 15.71
CA VAL A 214 2.96 -0.73 16.98
C VAL A 214 4.04 -0.69 18.06
N ILE A 215 4.74 -1.81 18.28
CA ILE A 215 5.76 -1.92 19.33
C ILE A 215 6.90 -0.93 19.08
N VAL A 216 7.43 -0.90 17.86
CA VAL A 216 8.59 -0.07 17.52
C VAL A 216 8.22 1.41 17.54
N ASP A 217 7.04 1.81 17.08
CA ASP A 217 6.59 3.20 17.10
C ASP A 217 6.37 3.71 18.53
N ILE A 218 5.78 2.88 19.41
CA ILE A 218 5.66 3.21 20.84
C ILE A 218 7.05 3.39 21.46
N LEU A 219 7.98 2.47 21.20
CA LEU A 219 9.36 2.56 21.70
C LEU A 219 10.08 3.79 21.15
N LEU A 220 9.87 4.14 19.89
CA LEU A 220 10.43 5.32 19.22
C LEU A 220 9.97 6.59 19.93
N VAL A 221 8.67 6.72 20.21
CA VAL A 221 8.08 7.86 20.92
C VAL A 221 8.58 7.95 22.36
N ILE A 222 8.56 6.85 23.12
CA ILE A 222 9.03 6.82 24.51
C ILE A 222 10.50 7.23 24.59
N ARG A 223 11.36 6.66 23.75
CA ARG A 223 12.79 7.00 23.75
C ARG A 223 13.02 8.43 23.29
N PHE A 224 12.27 8.93 22.30
CA PHE A 224 12.37 10.31 21.84
C PHE A 224 12.04 11.30 22.96
N ILE A 225 10.98 11.05 23.74
CA ILE A 225 10.60 11.88 24.89
C ILE A 225 11.67 11.85 25.97
N LYS A 226 12.16 10.65 26.36
CA LYS A 226 13.20 10.51 27.38
C LYS A 226 14.50 11.21 26.99
N GLN A 227 14.91 11.11 25.73
CA GLN A 227 16.17 11.64 25.24
C GLN A 227 16.10 13.12 24.81
N ARG A 228 14.91 13.72 24.77
CA ARG A 228 14.71 15.13 24.42
C ARG A 228 15.62 16.08 25.21
N ARG A 229 15.90 15.78 26.49
CA ARG A 229 16.77 16.59 27.36
C ARG A 229 18.25 16.53 26.98
N ARG A 230 18.71 15.47 26.27
CA ARG A 230 20.13 15.26 25.93
C ARG A 230 20.52 15.75 24.53
N PHE A 231 19.55 16.03 23.66
CA PHE A 231 19.83 16.54 22.31
C PHE A 231 20.14 18.05 22.36
N HIS A 232 21.43 18.39 22.52
CA HIS A 232 21.88 19.75 22.76
C HIS A 232 21.86 20.75 21.57
N PRO A 233 21.63 20.36 20.29
CA PRO A 233 21.34 21.33 19.22
C PRO A 233 19.84 21.40 18.85
N ARG A 234 19.23 22.59 18.95
CA ARG A 234 17.83 22.87 18.52
C ARG A 234 17.56 22.46 17.05
N ILE A 235 18.56 22.58 16.18
CA ILE A 235 18.44 22.28 14.74
C ILE A 235 18.24 20.78 14.48
N GLN A 236 18.99 19.91 15.18
CA GLN A 236 18.90 18.46 14.99
C GLN A 236 17.55 17.91 15.49
N LEU A 237 17.03 18.48 16.59
CA LEU A 237 15.72 18.10 17.14
C LEU A 237 14.59 18.35 16.14
N TYR A 238 14.64 19.46 15.40
CA TYR A 238 13.64 19.77 14.39
C TYR A 238 13.61 18.72 13.27
N LYS A 239 14.80 18.31 12.80
CA LYS A 239 14.95 17.27 11.77
C LYS A 239 14.40 15.90 12.25
N TYR A 240 14.77 15.47 13.46
CA TYR A 240 14.30 14.19 14.00
C TYR A 240 12.81 14.18 14.27
N ARG A 241 12.25 15.25 14.85
CA ARG A 241 10.80 15.36 15.10
C ARG A 241 10.00 15.19 13.81
N LYS A 242 10.43 15.85 12.74
CA LYS A 242 9.80 15.76 11.42
C LYS A 242 9.84 14.34 10.85
N MET A 243 10.98 13.67 10.98
CA MET A 243 11.16 12.30 10.53
C MET A 243 10.30 11.30 11.32
N ILE A 244 10.18 11.49 12.64
CA ILE A 244 9.30 10.68 13.51
C ILE A 244 7.83 10.92 13.14
N ILE A 245 7.41 12.18 13.00
CA ILE A 245 6.01 12.51 12.64
C ILE A 245 5.63 11.86 11.32
N GLN A 246 6.50 11.90 10.30
CA GLN A 246 6.22 11.24 9.02
C GLN A 246 5.93 9.75 9.20
N VAL A 247 6.80 9.04 9.93
CA VAL A 247 6.70 7.59 10.11
C VAL A 247 5.46 7.26 10.91
N LEU A 248 5.23 7.95 12.03
CA LEU A 248 4.02 7.77 12.84
C LEU A 248 2.74 8.05 12.04
N SER A 249 2.72 9.10 11.22
CA SER A 249 1.56 9.39 10.36
C SER A 249 1.32 8.28 9.34
N CYS A 250 2.37 7.77 8.69
CA CYS A 250 2.27 6.64 7.77
C CYS A 250 1.80 5.37 8.50
N SER A 251 2.34 5.07 9.68
CA SER A 251 1.95 3.91 10.49
C SER A 251 0.51 3.99 10.99
N VAL A 252 0.06 5.17 11.43
CA VAL A 252 -1.33 5.38 11.85
C VAL A 252 -2.28 5.14 10.69
N VAL A 253 -1.98 5.64 9.50
CA VAL A 253 -2.81 5.38 8.30
C VAL A 253 -2.82 3.89 7.95
N TYR A 254 -1.66 3.24 7.95
CA TYR A 254 -1.58 1.80 7.71
C TYR A 254 -2.40 1.00 8.73
N LEU A 255 -2.20 1.24 10.02
CA LEU A 255 -2.90 0.52 11.09
C LEU A 255 -4.40 0.83 11.09
N LEU A 256 -4.82 2.08 10.86
CA LEU A 256 -6.23 2.46 10.84
C LEU A 256 -7.01 1.64 9.81
N PHE A 257 -6.45 1.44 8.62
CA PHE A 257 -7.13 0.73 7.53
C PHE A 257 -6.85 -0.78 7.51
N ASN A 258 -5.72 -1.26 8.07
CA ASN A 258 -5.42 -2.70 8.16
C ASN A 258 -6.00 -3.37 9.43
N PHE A 259 -6.15 -2.64 10.53
CA PHE A 259 -6.59 -3.23 11.81
C PHE A 259 -7.95 -3.94 11.74
N PRO A 260 -8.98 -3.40 11.06
CA PRO A 260 -10.25 -4.12 10.88
C PRO A 260 -10.07 -5.47 10.17
N LEU A 261 -9.20 -5.52 9.16
CA LEU A 261 -8.92 -6.75 8.40
C LEU A 261 -8.24 -7.81 9.28
N MET A 262 -7.28 -7.39 10.10
CA MET A 262 -6.64 -8.29 11.08
C MET A 262 -7.62 -8.87 12.10
N ILE A 263 -8.60 -8.09 12.56
CA ILE A 263 -9.65 -8.58 13.47
C ILE A 263 -10.47 -9.68 12.80
N ILE A 264 -10.89 -9.48 11.54
CA ILE A 264 -11.63 -10.49 10.78
C ILE A 264 -10.82 -11.77 10.68
N TYR A 265 -9.56 -11.69 10.25
CA TYR A 265 -8.77 -12.91 10.08
C TYR A 265 -8.51 -13.63 11.40
N LEU A 266 -8.31 -12.90 12.50
CA LEU A 266 -8.22 -13.52 13.83
C LEU A 266 -9.53 -14.21 14.20
N ALA A 267 -10.68 -13.58 13.96
CA ALA A 267 -11.98 -14.19 14.24
C ALA A 267 -12.19 -15.48 13.43
N LEU A 268 -11.82 -15.48 12.14
CA LEU A 268 -11.85 -16.67 11.29
C LEU A 268 -10.92 -17.78 11.83
N MET A 269 -9.73 -17.44 12.33
CA MET A 269 -8.83 -18.41 12.98
C MET A 269 -9.43 -19.01 14.27
N PHE A 270 -10.23 -18.24 15.01
CA PHE A 270 -10.90 -18.72 16.23
C PHE A 270 -12.22 -19.46 15.97
N GLY A 271 -12.47 -19.88 14.71
CA GLY A 271 -13.58 -20.74 14.36
C GLY A 271 -14.84 -20.00 13.90
N LEU A 272 -14.73 -18.71 13.55
CA LEU A 272 -15.82 -18.04 12.85
C LEU A 272 -16.05 -18.72 11.48
N PRO A 273 -17.27 -19.17 11.15
CA PRO A 273 -17.54 -19.89 9.91
C PRO A 273 -17.16 -19.08 8.67
N TYR A 274 -16.50 -19.71 7.71
CA TYR A 274 -16.18 -19.07 6.44
C TYR A 274 -17.46 -18.59 5.73
N GLY A 275 -17.45 -17.35 5.24
CA GLY A 275 -18.60 -16.73 4.57
C GLY A 275 -19.56 -15.96 5.49
N SER A 276 -19.45 -16.08 6.82
CA SER A 276 -20.31 -15.31 7.73
C SER A 276 -20.00 -13.80 7.71
N THR A 277 -18.84 -13.40 7.17
CA THR A 277 -18.37 -12.02 7.09
C THR A 277 -18.67 -11.33 5.77
N GLY A 278 -19.31 -12.01 4.80
CA GLY A 278 -19.35 -11.64 3.38
C GLY A 278 -19.31 -10.14 3.05
N GLU A 279 -20.35 -9.40 3.42
CA GLU A 279 -20.43 -7.95 3.11
C GLU A 279 -19.42 -7.10 3.89
N LEU A 280 -19.14 -7.45 5.14
CA LEU A 280 -18.22 -6.75 6.01
C LEU A 280 -16.78 -6.87 5.49
N GLU A 281 -16.41 -8.03 4.97
CA GLU A 281 -15.09 -8.28 4.39
C GLU A 281 -14.84 -7.42 3.15
N ILE A 282 -15.80 -7.37 2.21
CA ILE A 282 -15.74 -6.50 1.02
C ILE A 282 -15.60 -5.03 1.43
N PHE A 283 -16.34 -4.62 2.46
CA PHE A 283 -16.28 -3.26 2.98
C PHE A 283 -14.94 -2.93 3.63
N ILE A 284 -14.31 -3.89 4.33
CA ILE A 284 -12.99 -3.69 4.92
C ILE A 284 -11.88 -3.67 3.86
N TYR A 285 -11.96 -4.51 2.83
CA TYR A 285 -11.04 -4.41 1.70
C TYR A 285 -11.18 -3.07 0.96
N PHE A 286 -12.40 -2.53 0.83
CA PHE A 286 -12.57 -1.18 0.29
C PHE A 286 -11.74 -0.14 1.05
N PHE A 287 -11.65 -0.25 2.39
CA PHE A 287 -10.84 0.65 3.19
C PHE A 287 -9.33 0.42 3.05
N SER A 288 -8.89 -0.81 2.81
CA SER A 288 -7.47 -1.11 2.70
C SER A 288 -6.81 -0.43 1.49
N TYR A 289 -7.57 -0.16 0.41
CA TYR A 289 -7.11 0.62 -0.74
C TYR A 289 -6.73 2.07 -0.38
N PHE A 290 -7.22 2.62 0.73
CA PHE A 290 -6.81 3.96 1.17
C PHE A 290 -5.38 4.00 1.71
N ILE A 291 -4.77 2.87 2.06
CA ILE A 291 -3.37 2.82 2.52
C ILE A 291 -2.43 3.34 1.41
N PRO A 292 -2.31 2.71 0.23
CA PRO A 292 -1.46 3.22 -0.83
C PRO A 292 -1.91 4.60 -1.33
N VAL A 293 -3.22 4.90 -1.30
CA VAL A 293 -3.76 6.20 -1.73
C VAL A 293 -3.34 7.35 -0.79
N PHE A 294 -3.30 7.16 0.53
CA PHE A 294 -2.93 8.25 1.45
C PHE A 294 -1.42 8.39 1.69
N MET A 295 -0.64 7.32 1.52
CA MET A 295 0.81 7.31 1.71
C MET A 295 1.57 8.48 1.03
N PRO A 296 1.37 8.79 -0.27
CA PRO A 296 2.10 9.88 -0.91
C PRO A 296 1.74 11.25 -0.35
N PHE A 297 0.50 11.50 0.06
CA PHE A 297 0.14 12.79 0.68
C PHE A 297 0.87 13.00 2.01
N ILE A 298 1.00 11.95 2.83
CA ILE A 298 1.73 12.00 4.10
C ILE A 298 3.21 12.26 3.84
N CYS A 299 3.80 11.57 2.85
CA CYS A 299 5.20 11.75 2.46
C CYS A 299 5.49 13.14 1.89
N LEU A 300 4.53 13.71 1.15
CA LEU A 300 4.63 15.08 0.64
C LEU A 300 4.51 16.09 1.77
N GLY A 301 3.49 15.96 2.63
CA GLY A 301 3.26 16.82 3.79
C GLY A 301 4.45 16.85 4.75
N SER A 302 5.14 15.72 4.91
CA SER A 302 6.35 15.67 5.71
C SER A 302 7.55 16.32 5.00
N SER A 303 7.61 16.42 3.68
CA SER A 303 8.84 16.82 2.97
C SER A 303 8.92 18.33 2.66
N LYS A 304 9.30 19.14 3.66
CA LYS A 304 9.48 20.61 3.48
C LYS A 304 10.34 21.03 2.29
N GLU A 305 11.41 20.31 1.98
CA GLU A 305 12.31 20.64 0.87
C GLU A 305 11.58 20.56 -0.47
N ILE A 306 10.72 19.54 -0.63
CA ILE A 306 9.88 19.35 -1.80
C ILE A 306 8.83 20.47 -1.88
N TRP A 307 8.19 20.80 -0.75
CA TRP A 307 7.24 21.93 -0.69
C TRP A 307 7.87 23.27 -1.10
N ILE A 308 9.09 23.55 -0.66
CA ILE A 308 9.80 24.79 -1.02
C ILE A 308 10.06 24.82 -2.53
N LYS A 309 10.50 23.69 -3.10
CA LYS A 309 10.72 23.56 -4.55
C LYS A 309 9.43 23.73 -5.36
N MET A 310 8.35 23.10 -4.92
CA MET A 310 7.03 23.27 -5.55
C MET A 310 6.58 24.74 -5.53
N LYS A 311 6.67 25.41 -4.37
CA LYS A 311 6.34 26.84 -4.27
C LYS A 311 7.21 27.71 -5.18
N LYS A 312 8.50 27.37 -5.34
CA LYS A 312 9.41 28.07 -6.25
C LYS A 312 9.01 27.87 -7.71
N MET A 313 8.67 26.64 -8.12
CA MET A 313 8.20 26.36 -9.49
C MET A 313 6.90 27.10 -9.82
N VAL A 314 5.96 27.16 -8.86
CA VAL A 314 4.72 27.92 -9.04
C VAL A 314 4.99 29.42 -9.14
N ARG A 315 5.85 30.00 -8.28
CA ARG A 315 6.17 31.44 -8.33
C ARG A 315 6.92 31.88 -9.58
N ILE A 316 7.87 31.08 -10.08
CA ILE A 316 8.66 31.45 -11.27
C ILE A 316 7.73 31.68 -12.47
N ARG A 317 6.66 30.88 -12.61
CA ARG A 317 5.66 31.09 -13.67
C ARG A 317 4.92 32.44 -13.56
N TYR A 318 4.76 32.99 -12.36
CA TYR A 318 4.11 34.30 -12.18
C TYR A 318 5.02 35.49 -12.46
N THR A 319 6.34 35.30 -12.54
CA THR A 319 7.28 36.45 -12.69
C THR A 319 7.70 36.70 -14.13
N THR A 320 7.48 35.73 -15.04
CA THR A 320 7.89 35.84 -16.45
C THR A 320 6.91 36.66 -17.31
N ASP A 321 5.71 36.98 -16.81
CA ASP A 321 4.67 37.73 -17.56
C ASP A 321 4.62 39.23 -17.24
N ARG A 322 5.56 39.78 -16.47
CA ARG A 322 5.70 41.24 -16.37
C ARG A 322 6.55 41.77 -17.52
N VAL A 323 5.90 41.99 -18.67
CA VAL A 323 6.41 42.84 -19.74
C VAL A 323 6.71 44.20 -19.12
N SER A 324 7.99 44.57 -19.05
CA SER A 324 8.41 45.91 -18.67
C SER A 324 7.80 46.90 -19.67
N PRO A 325 6.99 47.89 -19.24
CA PRO A 325 6.52 48.92 -20.15
C PRO A 325 7.74 49.60 -20.76
N GLN A 326 7.86 49.54 -22.08
CA GLN A 326 8.86 50.31 -22.81
C GLN A 326 8.58 51.78 -22.52
N VAL A 327 9.47 52.41 -21.76
CA VAL A 327 9.47 53.85 -21.58
C VAL A 327 9.87 54.43 -22.94
N LEU A 328 8.88 54.96 -23.66
CA LEU A 328 9.09 55.78 -24.85
C LEU A 328 9.95 56.98 -24.44
N GLN A 329 11.22 56.96 -24.81
CA GLN A 329 12.05 58.17 -24.80
C GLN A 329 11.65 59.00 -26.03
N LEU A 330 10.91 60.07 -25.78
CA LEU A 330 10.69 61.15 -26.74
C LEU A 330 11.99 61.96 -26.83
N ASN A 331 12.59 61.98 -28.02
CA ASN A 331 13.70 62.86 -28.38
C ASN A 331 13.22 64.26 -28.72
#